data_AF-A0A7J7Q4W6-F1
#
_entry.id   AF-A0A7J7Q4W6-F1
#
_cell.length_a   1.000
_cell.length_b   1.000
_cell.length_c   1.000
_cell.angle_alpha   90.00
_cell.angle_beta   90.00
_cell.angle_gamma   90.00
#
_symmetry.space_group_name_H-M   'P 1'
#
loop_
_entity.id
_entity.type
_entity.pdbx_description
1 polymer ?
#
loop_
_entity_poly.entity_id
_entity_poly.type
_entity_poly.pdbx_seq_one_letter_code
_entity_poly.pdbx_strand_id
1 'polypeptide(L)'
;MICQSMCHRSHASSVRARRTAAVPAFDRRLFRVRAEADSAANDRHHLILQRARQLYEDVWSQGRVLLLDTIMAEDHQQLDRVWQATAGGGRRRMKRGVLAYRAAYPDIRFTIPTISAVEGDNQVFVFWEASGTNLGNIREQPPPASG
;
A
#
# COMPACT_ATOMS: atom_id res chain seq x y z
N MET A 1 -42.92 79.27 19.46
CA MET A 1 -42.17 80.49 19.12
C MET A 1 -40.97 80.06 18.28
N ILE A 2 -40.90 80.57 17.05
CA ILE A 2 -39.89 80.29 16.01
C ILE A 2 -38.58 81.00 16.39
N CYS A 3 -37.42 80.40 16.06
CA CYS A 3 -36.23 81.04 15.44
C CYS A 3 -34.94 80.26 15.74
N GLN A 4 -34.29 79.64 14.74
CA GLN A 4 -33.15 80.14 13.92
C GLN A 4 -31.87 79.37 14.31
N SER A 5 -31.40 78.46 13.45
CA SER A 5 -30.25 78.68 12.54
C SER A 5 -28.91 78.86 13.23
N MET A 6 -28.03 77.86 13.11
CA MET A 6 -26.62 78.11 12.79
C MET A 6 -25.98 76.90 12.08
N CYS A 7 -25.30 77.23 10.99
CA CYS A 7 -24.66 76.37 10.03
C CYS A 7 -23.26 75.97 10.53
N HIS A 8 -22.89 74.68 10.40
CA HIS A 8 -21.49 74.30 10.38
C HIS A 8 -21.23 73.19 9.35
N ARG A 9 -20.42 73.54 8.34
CA ARG A 9 -19.76 72.61 7.42
C ARG A 9 -18.72 71.80 8.19
N SER A 10 -18.65 70.49 7.94
CA SER A 10 -17.34 69.84 7.72
C SER A 10 -17.45 68.39 7.26
N HIS A 11 -16.79 68.16 6.11
CA HIS A 11 -16.09 66.96 5.66
C HIS A 11 -16.82 65.60 5.64
N ALA A 12 -17.27 65.23 4.43
CA ALA A 12 -17.43 63.84 4.05
C ALA A 12 -16.05 63.16 3.93
N SER A 13 -15.72 62.29 4.88
CA SER A 13 -14.59 61.35 4.76
C SER A 13 -14.92 60.32 3.67
N SER A 14 -14.19 60.36 2.55
CA SER A 14 -14.25 59.29 1.56
C SER A 14 -13.63 58.03 2.15
N VAL A 15 -14.46 57.06 2.51
CA VAL A 15 -14.01 55.70 2.81
C VAL A 15 -13.49 55.09 1.50
N ARG A 16 -12.16 55.04 1.36
CA ARG A 16 -11.51 54.36 0.24
C ARG A 16 -11.72 52.86 0.44
N ALA A 17 -12.67 52.29 -0.31
CA ALA A 17 -12.88 50.85 -0.35
C ALA A 17 -11.54 50.17 -0.70
N ARG A 18 -10.99 49.40 0.25
CA ARG A 18 -9.88 48.50 -0.04
C ARG A 18 -10.40 47.52 -1.08
N ARG A 19 -9.78 47.51 -2.26
CA ARG A 19 -9.98 46.44 -3.24
C ARG A 19 -9.78 45.12 -2.51
N THR A 20 -10.85 44.36 -2.35
CA THR A 20 -10.78 42.95 -1.99
C THR A 20 -9.85 42.30 -3.00
N ALA A 21 -8.76 41.69 -2.51
CA ALA A 21 -7.91 40.85 -3.34
C ALA A 21 -8.83 39.80 -4.00
N ALA A 22 -8.75 39.70 -5.32
CA ALA A 22 -9.51 38.71 -6.06
C ALA A 22 -9.17 37.33 -5.48
N VAL A 23 -10.17 36.62 -4.97
CA VAL A 23 -10.04 35.20 -4.67
C VAL A 23 -9.56 34.54 -5.98
N PRO A 24 -8.50 33.72 -5.98
CA PRO A 24 -8.03 33.09 -7.21
C PRO A 24 -9.22 32.37 -7.84
N ALA A 25 -9.46 32.63 -9.13
CA ALA A 25 -10.51 31.95 -9.86
C ALA A 25 -10.32 30.44 -9.67
N PHE A 26 -11.40 29.75 -9.28
CA PHE A 26 -11.41 28.33 -8.97
C PHE A 26 -10.99 27.53 -10.22
N ASP A 27 -9.71 27.17 -10.33
CA ASP A 27 -9.21 26.50 -11.52
C ASP A 27 -9.63 25.02 -11.50
N ARG A 28 -10.73 24.75 -12.21
CA ARG A 28 -11.29 23.40 -12.37
C ARG A 28 -10.29 22.42 -12.98
N ARG A 29 -9.26 22.87 -13.71
CA ARG A 29 -8.22 22.00 -14.27
C ARG A 29 -7.31 21.45 -13.17
N LEU A 30 -6.85 22.28 -12.24
CA LEU A 30 -5.97 21.85 -11.15
C LEU A 30 -6.65 20.85 -10.20
N PHE A 31 -7.93 21.08 -9.87
CA PHE A 31 -8.70 20.12 -9.08
C PHE A 31 -8.86 18.77 -9.77
N ARG A 32 -9.10 18.76 -11.08
CA ARG A 32 -9.21 17.51 -11.85
C ARG A 32 -7.91 16.71 -11.85
N VAL A 33 -6.78 17.37 -12.12
CA VAL A 33 -5.46 16.71 -12.13
C VAL A 33 -5.14 16.09 -10.76
N ARG A 34 -5.47 16.79 -9.67
CA ARG A 34 -5.27 16.27 -8.31
C ARG A 34 -6.16 15.04 -8.04
N ALA A 35 -7.44 15.10 -8.39
CA ALA A 35 -8.36 13.98 -8.20
C ALA A 35 -7.94 12.74 -9.01
N GLU A 36 -7.43 12.92 -10.23
CA GLU A 36 -6.90 11.85 -11.06
C GLU A 36 -5.63 11.23 -10.46
N ALA A 37 -4.73 12.05 -9.92
CA ALA A 37 -3.53 11.58 -9.21
C ALA A 37 -3.87 10.79 -7.94
N ASP A 38 -4.84 11.27 -7.15
CA ASP A 38 -5.31 10.61 -5.94
C ASP A 38 -5.99 9.26 -6.28
N SER A 39 -6.79 9.21 -7.34
CA SER A 39 -7.39 7.95 -7.85
C SER A 39 -6.33 6.95 -8.28
N ALA A 40 -5.35 7.39 -9.09
CA ALA A 40 -4.28 6.51 -9.56
C ALA A 40 -3.38 6.00 -8.43
N ALA A 41 -3.19 6.80 -7.37
CA ALA A 41 -2.48 6.37 -6.16
C ALA A 41 -3.29 5.31 -5.39
N ASN A 42 -4.60 5.52 -5.25
CA ASN A 42 -5.50 4.54 -4.64
C ASN A 42 -5.51 3.22 -5.42
N ASP A 43 -5.61 3.27 -6.75
CA ASP A 43 -5.58 2.08 -7.61
C ASP A 43 -4.27 1.29 -7.47
N ARG A 44 -3.13 2.00 -7.39
CA ARG A 44 -1.83 1.36 -7.10
C ARG A 44 -1.82 0.71 -5.73
N HIS A 45 -2.32 1.38 -4.69
CA HIS A 45 -2.41 0.80 -3.35
C HIS A 45 -3.25 -0.47 -3.34
N HIS A 46 -4.42 -0.47 -3.97
CA HIS A 46 -5.25 -1.67 -4.09
C HIS A 46 -4.51 -2.79 -4.81
N LEU A 47 -3.82 -2.49 -5.91
CA LEU A 47 -3.06 -3.47 -6.68
C LEU A 47 -1.91 -4.10 -5.89
N ILE A 48 -1.09 -3.31 -5.19
CA ILE A 48 0.04 -3.84 -4.42
C ILE A 48 -0.43 -4.69 -3.24
N LEU A 49 -1.52 -4.28 -2.58
CA LEU A 49 -2.13 -5.04 -1.49
C LEU A 49 -2.72 -6.35 -2.00
N GLN A 50 -3.38 -6.33 -3.17
CA GLN A 50 -3.92 -7.53 -3.80
C GLN A 50 -2.80 -8.52 -4.15
N ARG A 51 -1.70 -8.07 -4.77
CA ARG A 51 -0.56 -8.93 -5.11
C ARG A 51 0.08 -9.56 -3.89
N ALA A 52 0.20 -8.79 -2.80
CA ALA A 52 0.72 -9.30 -1.53
C ALA A 52 -0.21 -10.36 -0.91
N ARG A 53 -1.53 -10.17 -0.94
CA ARG A 53 -2.47 -11.22 -0.52
C ARG A 53 -2.33 -12.49 -1.36
N GLN A 54 -2.29 -12.35 -2.68
CA GLN A 54 -2.10 -13.47 -3.61
C GLN A 54 -0.81 -14.24 -3.31
N LEU A 55 0.27 -13.56 -2.92
CA LEU A 55 1.51 -14.23 -2.54
C LEU A 55 1.31 -15.18 -1.36
N TYR A 56 0.66 -14.76 -0.27
CA TYR A 56 0.52 -15.60 0.92
C TYR A 56 -0.68 -16.56 0.85
N GLU A 57 -1.83 -16.09 0.40
CA GLU A 57 -3.06 -16.88 0.36
C GLU A 57 -3.05 -17.86 -0.82
N ASP A 58 -2.75 -17.41 -2.04
CA ASP A 58 -2.79 -18.28 -3.22
C ASP A 58 -1.50 -19.06 -3.43
N VAL A 59 -0.35 -18.39 -3.42
CA VAL A 59 0.92 -19.03 -3.75
C VAL A 59 1.40 -19.91 -2.60
N TRP A 60 1.54 -19.35 -1.40
CA TRP A 60 2.02 -20.13 -0.25
C TRP A 60 0.99 -21.14 0.26
N SER A 61 -0.25 -20.71 0.51
CA SER A 61 -1.25 -21.59 1.14
C SER A 61 -1.90 -22.57 0.18
N GLN A 62 -2.13 -22.21 -1.09
CA GLN A 62 -2.78 -23.10 -2.07
C GLN A 62 -1.80 -23.73 -3.07
N GLY A 63 -0.52 -23.32 -3.07
CA GLY A 63 0.46 -23.86 -4.00
C GLY A 63 0.25 -23.42 -5.44
N ARG A 64 -0.41 -22.28 -5.68
CA ARG A 64 -0.63 -21.73 -7.03
C ARG A 64 0.66 -21.07 -7.57
N VAL A 65 1.74 -21.84 -7.65
CA VAL A 65 3.11 -21.36 -7.91
C VAL A 65 3.26 -20.63 -9.24
N LEU A 66 2.43 -20.94 -10.24
CA LEU A 66 2.44 -20.25 -11.54
C LEU A 66 1.93 -18.80 -11.44
N LEU A 67 1.15 -18.44 -10.41
CA LEU A 67 0.67 -17.07 -10.21
C LEU A 67 1.82 -16.08 -10.00
N LEU A 68 2.98 -16.57 -9.53
CA LEU A 68 4.20 -15.77 -9.43
C LEU A 68 4.60 -15.14 -10.77
N ASP A 69 4.27 -15.75 -11.92
CA ASP A 69 4.59 -15.17 -13.23
C ASP A 69 3.86 -13.84 -13.48
N THR A 70 2.74 -13.63 -12.80
CA THR A 70 1.90 -12.43 -12.91
C THR A 70 2.20 -11.40 -11.81
N ILE A 71 2.45 -11.85 -10.59
CA ILE A 71 2.52 -10.95 -9.42
C ILE A 71 3.94 -10.55 -9.01
N MET A 72 4.97 -11.20 -9.56
CA MET A 72 6.36 -11.04 -9.15
C MET A 72 7.27 -10.82 -10.35
N ALA A 73 8.15 -9.81 -10.25
CA ALA A 73 9.17 -9.54 -11.25
C ALA A 73 10.15 -10.71 -11.40
N GLU A 74 10.68 -10.92 -12.61
CA GLU A 74 11.59 -12.04 -12.88
C GLU A 74 12.87 -11.98 -12.03
N ASP A 75 13.40 -10.78 -11.85
CA ASP A 75 14.61 -10.44 -11.10
C ASP A 75 14.38 -10.18 -9.61
N HIS A 76 13.23 -10.61 -9.07
CA HIS A 76 12.86 -10.48 -7.65
C HIS A 76 14.00 -10.81 -6.69
N GLN A 77 14.25 -9.89 -5.75
CA GLN A 77 15.25 -10.05 -4.71
C GLN A 77 14.55 -10.40 -3.38
N GLN A 78 14.68 -11.65 -2.97
CA GLN A 78 14.28 -12.06 -1.62
C GLN A 78 15.39 -11.68 -0.63
N LEU A 79 15.08 -10.81 0.32
CA LEU A 79 15.97 -10.44 1.44
C LEU A 79 15.55 -11.13 2.74
N ASP A 80 15.21 -12.41 2.66
CA ASP A 80 14.74 -13.20 3.79
C ASP A 80 15.79 -14.24 4.18
N ARG A 81 16.63 -13.89 5.16
CA ARG A 81 17.67 -14.81 5.65
C ARG A 81 17.09 -15.97 6.46
N VAL A 82 15.84 -15.83 6.94
CA VAL A 82 15.18 -16.87 7.74
C VAL A 82 14.70 -17.96 6.81
N TRP A 83 13.86 -17.69 5.80
CA TRP A 83 13.30 -18.72 4.91
C TRP A 83 14.18 -19.03 3.68
N GLN A 84 15.10 -18.13 3.33
CA GLN A 84 16.02 -18.29 2.20
C GLN A 84 17.45 -17.82 2.54
N ALA A 85 18.30 -18.76 2.97
CA ALA A 85 19.66 -18.48 3.45
C ALA A 85 20.55 -17.63 2.51
N THR A 86 20.27 -17.61 1.21
CA THR A 86 20.96 -16.77 0.23
C THR A 86 19.98 -15.78 -0.38
N ALA A 87 20.35 -14.49 -0.39
CA ALA A 87 19.59 -13.46 -1.05
C ALA A 87 19.53 -13.66 -2.58
N GLY A 88 18.45 -13.21 -3.19
CA GLY A 88 18.29 -13.14 -4.65
C GLY A 88 17.88 -14.44 -5.33
N GLY A 89 18.28 -14.59 -6.60
CA GLY A 89 17.94 -15.73 -7.47
C GLY A 89 16.56 -15.67 -8.14
N GLY A 90 15.89 -14.53 -8.07
CA GLY A 90 14.72 -14.20 -8.87
C GLY A 90 13.47 -14.99 -8.52
N ARG A 91 12.42 -14.73 -9.29
CA ARG A 91 11.14 -15.45 -9.22
C ARG A 91 11.32 -16.97 -9.33
N ARG A 92 12.26 -17.43 -10.17
CA ARG A 92 12.55 -18.86 -10.33
C ARG A 92 12.97 -19.53 -9.02
N ARG A 93 13.73 -18.83 -8.18
CA ARG A 93 14.11 -19.34 -6.85
C ARG A 93 12.93 -19.35 -5.90
N MET A 94 12.11 -18.29 -5.89
CA MET A 94 10.87 -18.25 -5.11
C MET A 94 9.98 -19.46 -5.41
N LYS A 95 9.75 -19.78 -6.70
CA LYS A 95 8.98 -20.96 -7.12
C LYS A 95 9.49 -22.26 -6.50
N ARG A 96 10.81 -22.49 -6.55
CA ARG A 96 11.43 -23.69 -5.95
C ARG A 96 11.27 -23.71 -4.43
N GLY A 97 11.42 -22.57 -3.79
CA GLY A 97 11.22 -22.43 -2.34
C GLY A 97 9.81 -22.82 -1.92
N VAL A 98 8.78 -22.24 -2.55
CA VAL A 98 7.38 -22.55 -2.25
C VAL A 98 7.08 -24.04 -2.43
N LEU A 99 7.55 -24.65 -3.53
CA LEU A 99 7.36 -26.09 -3.76
C LEU A 99 8.05 -26.95 -2.70
N ALA A 100 9.28 -26.61 -2.30
CA ALA A 100 10.00 -27.34 -1.27
C ALA A 100 9.28 -27.27 0.09
N TYR A 101 8.82 -26.08 0.49
CA TYR A 101 8.06 -25.91 1.72
C TYR A 101 6.73 -26.65 1.72
N ARG A 102 6.00 -26.63 0.61
CA ARG A 102 4.74 -27.37 0.50
C ARG A 102 4.92 -28.88 0.45
N ALA A 103 6.06 -29.37 -0.06
CA ALA A 103 6.38 -30.79 0.01
C ALA A 103 6.62 -31.25 1.47
N ALA A 104 7.22 -30.38 2.30
CA ALA A 104 7.44 -30.66 3.71
C ALA A 104 6.23 -30.38 4.61
N TYR A 105 5.42 -29.37 4.28
CA TYR A 105 4.20 -28.99 4.98
C TYR A 105 3.00 -29.01 4.00
N PRO A 106 2.41 -30.19 3.71
CA PRO A 106 1.33 -30.30 2.71
C PRO A 106 0.08 -29.49 3.05
N ASP A 107 -0.16 -29.24 4.33
CA ASP A 107 -1.27 -28.49 4.92
C ASP A 107 -0.89 -27.04 5.29
N ILE A 108 0.27 -26.54 4.84
CA ILE A 108 0.70 -25.19 5.20
C ILE A 108 -0.32 -24.13 4.77
N ARG A 109 -0.67 -23.27 5.73
CA ARG A 109 -1.60 -22.16 5.52
C ARG A 109 -1.07 -20.89 6.16
N PHE A 110 -1.13 -19.81 5.41
CA PHE A 110 -0.86 -18.46 5.87
C PHE A 110 -2.18 -17.72 6.14
N THR A 111 -2.20 -16.93 7.20
CA THR A 111 -3.24 -15.96 7.51
C THR A 111 -2.59 -14.57 7.57
N ILE A 112 -3.34 -13.53 7.18
CA ILE A 112 -2.83 -12.15 7.14
C ILE A 112 -3.67 -11.29 8.08
N PRO A 113 -3.31 -11.17 9.38
CA PRO A 113 -4.06 -10.34 10.30
C PRO A 113 -3.95 -8.84 10.00
N THR A 114 -2.85 -8.39 9.38
CA THR A 114 -2.67 -6.98 9.01
C THR A 114 -1.91 -6.84 7.71
N ILE A 115 -2.42 -5.98 6.84
CA ILE A 115 -1.75 -5.58 5.60
C ILE A 115 -2.04 -4.11 5.32
N SER A 116 -1.01 -3.34 4.98
CA SER A 116 -1.13 -1.91 4.68
C SER A 116 -0.12 -1.47 3.62
N ALA A 117 -0.50 -0.45 2.85
CA ALA A 117 0.41 0.23 1.95
C ALA A 117 1.25 1.21 2.77
N VAL A 118 2.52 1.38 2.40
CA VAL A 118 3.39 2.40 2.98
C VAL A 118 3.17 3.70 2.20
N GLU A 119 2.81 4.77 2.90
CA GLU A 119 2.50 6.06 2.26
C GLU A 119 3.72 6.63 1.54
N GLY A 120 3.51 7.15 0.33
CA GLY A 120 4.56 7.75 -0.50
C GLY A 120 5.49 6.75 -1.19
N ASP A 121 5.33 5.45 -0.93
CA ASP A 121 6.19 4.39 -1.45
C ASP A 121 5.40 3.29 -2.17
N ASN A 122 6.06 2.56 -3.07
CA ASN A 122 5.50 1.36 -3.70
C ASN A 122 5.76 0.11 -2.85
N GLN A 123 5.53 0.22 -1.55
CA GLN A 123 5.83 -0.80 -0.54
C GLN A 123 4.57 -1.19 0.23
N VAL A 124 4.57 -2.42 0.75
CA VAL A 124 3.51 -2.94 1.61
C VAL A 124 4.12 -3.54 2.85
N PHE A 125 3.46 -3.32 3.99
CA PHE A 125 3.72 -4.06 5.21
C PHE A 125 2.72 -5.20 5.30
N VAL A 126 3.21 -6.40 5.58
CA VAL A 126 2.37 -7.60 5.77
C VAL A 126 2.77 -8.26 7.08
N PHE A 127 1.85 -8.28 8.04
CA PHE A 127 1.93 -9.16 9.19
C PHE A 127 1.13 -10.42 8.89
N TRP A 128 1.77 -11.57 9.02
CA TRP A 128 1.19 -12.86 8.69
C TRP A 128 1.56 -13.90 9.75
N GLU A 129 0.73 -14.93 9.83
CA GLU A 129 0.98 -16.13 10.62
C GLU A 129 0.94 -17.34 9.68
N ALA A 130 1.69 -18.39 10.01
CA ALA A 130 1.70 -19.63 9.25
C ALA A 130 1.53 -20.84 10.17
N SER A 131 0.70 -21.80 9.77
CA SER A 131 0.53 -23.08 10.44
C SER A 131 0.65 -24.23 9.44
N GLY A 132 1.14 -25.39 9.89
CA GLY A 132 1.27 -26.59 9.07
C GLY A 132 1.97 -27.72 9.83
N THR A 133 1.79 -28.94 9.36
CA THR A 133 2.36 -30.17 9.91
C THR A 133 3.61 -30.55 9.12
N ASN A 134 4.77 -30.62 9.79
CA ASN A 134 6.01 -31.03 9.12
C ASN A 134 6.00 -32.54 8.87
N LEU A 135 5.82 -32.96 7.63
CA LEU A 135 5.83 -34.36 7.19
C LEU A 135 7.04 -34.70 6.31
N GLY A 136 7.90 -33.73 6.01
CA GLY A 136 9.07 -33.92 5.16
C GLY A 136 10.33 -33.34 5.79
N ASN A 137 11.46 -33.61 5.14
CA ASN A 137 12.71 -32.98 5.54
C ASN A 137 12.77 -31.59 4.94
N ILE A 138 12.74 -30.57 5.80
CA ILE A 138 13.02 -29.21 5.39
C ILE A 138 13.97 -28.56 6.37
N ARG A 139 15.14 -28.19 5.84
CA ARG A 139 16.30 -27.79 6.64
C ARG A 139 16.71 -28.94 7.55
N GLU A 140 17.55 -28.64 8.53
CA GLU A 140 18.00 -29.60 9.56
C GLU A 140 16.88 -29.94 10.57
N GLN A 141 15.60 -29.72 10.20
CA GLN A 141 14.44 -30.03 11.02
C GLN A 141 13.76 -31.29 10.48
N PRO A 142 14.03 -32.47 11.08
CA PRO A 142 13.30 -33.68 10.75
C PRO A 142 11.82 -33.54 11.15
N PRO A 143 10.91 -34.34 10.54
CA PRO A 143 9.54 -34.41 11.01
C PRO A 143 9.51 -34.86 12.48
N PRO A 144 8.53 -34.40 13.29
CA PRO A 144 8.38 -34.90 14.65
C PRO A 144 8.25 -36.42 14.60
N ALA A 145 9.03 -37.12 15.43
CA ALA A 145 9.09 -38.58 15.44
C ALA A 145 7.68 -39.15 15.52
N SER A 146 7.32 -39.99 14.56
CA SER A 146 6.09 -40.76 14.59
C SER A 146 6.19 -41.73 15.77
N GLY A 147 5.53 -41.40 16.89
CA GLY A 147 5.31 -42.32 18.00
C GLY A 147 4.20 -43.31 17.68
#